data_AF-A0A212T7N4-F1
#
_entry.id   AF-A0A212T7N4-F1
#
_cell.length_a   1.000
_cell.length_b   1.000
_cell.length_c   1.000
_cell.angle_alpha   90.00
_cell.angle_beta   90.00
_cell.angle_gamma   90.00
#
_symmetry.space_group_name_H-M   'P 1'
#
loop_
_entity.id
_entity.type
_entity.pdbx_description
1 polymer ?
#
loop_
_entity_poly.entity_id
_entity_poly.type
_entity_poly.pdbx_seq_one_letter_code
_entity_poly.pdbx_strand_id
1 'polypeptide(L)'
;MPVDQDPEDRAARLRELRERRARRLEAAGESTRSRSTRERERSPERSELSVPQPARRRLIPRPNIDSEAFGRASEAFARFMGTPQFLLYMTLFCGLWLAWNTFMPEEAQFDPRALNYTLLTLILSLQASYAAPLILLAQNRQDDRDRVSIEQDRARDERNLADTEFITREVASLRLSVGEMASRDFVRSELRDLLEELLEELDERDRRTQEEEPPEDAAQRSAGASVWEPPYDGGHVPS
;
A
#
# COMPACT_ATOMS: atom_id res chain seq x y z
N MET A 1 -52.16 34.36 27.54
CA MET A 1 -53.00 33.14 27.48
C MET A 1 -53.74 33.16 26.15
N PRO A 2 -53.85 32.02 25.47
CA PRO A 2 -53.54 31.88 24.04
C PRO A 2 -54.69 32.31 23.12
N VAL A 3 -54.32 32.90 21.99
CA VAL A 3 -55.22 33.22 20.88
C VAL A 3 -55.64 31.90 20.23
N ASP A 4 -56.92 31.59 20.36
CA ASP A 4 -57.61 30.52 19.65
C ASP A 4 -57.47 30.78 18.15
N GLN A 5 -56.79 29.89 17.44
CA GLN A 5 -56.63 29.97 15.99
C GLN A 5 -57.54 28.93 15.36
N ASP A 6 -58.50 29.41 14.59
CA ASP A 6 -59.46 28.63 13.83
C ASP A 6 -58.74 27.51 13.04
N PRO A 7 -59.18 26.23 13.12
CA PRO A 7 -58.54 25.11 12.44
C PRO A 7 -58.37 25.30 10.92
N GLU A 8 -59.20 26.11 10.27
CA GLU A 8 -59.10 26.39 8.83
C GLU A 8 -57.88 27.25 8.47
N ASP A 9 -57.52 28.24 9.31
CA ASP A 9 -56.36 29.10 9.10
C ASP A 9 -55.04 28.31 9.23
N ARG A 10 -55.02 27.30 10.11
CA ARG A 10 -53.88 26.39 10.25
C ARG A 10 -53.73 25.50 9.03
N ALA A 11 -54.83 25.01 8.47
CA ALA A 11 -54.80 24.19 7.26
C ALA A 11 -54.32 25.00 6.04
N ALA A 12 -54.76 26.25 5.91
CA ALA A 12 -54.32 27.16 4.85
C ALA A 12 -52.81 27.45 4.94
N ARG A 13 -52.31 27.78 6.13
CA ARG A 13 -50.87 28.02 6.36
C ARG A 13 -50.00 26.79 6.10
N LEU A 14 -50.48 25.59 6.47
CA LEU A 14 -49.74 24.36 6.21
C LEU A 14 -49.69 23.99 4.73
N ARG A 15 -50.75 24.28 3.97
CA ARG A 15 -50.77 24.13 2.50
C ARG A 15 -49.79 25.12 1.85
N GLU A 16 -49.83 26.38 2.27
CA GLU A 16 -48.92 27.40 1.77
C GLU A 16 -47.45 27.07 2.06
N LEU A 17 -47.15 26.57 3.27
CA LEU A 17 -45.80 26.13 3.62
C LEU A 17 -45.33 24.92 2.81
N ARG A 18 -46.23 23.97 2.53
CA ARG A 18 -45.92 22.81 1.69
C ARG A 18 -45.63 23.21 0.25
N GLU A 19 -46.42 24.13 -0.31
CA GLU A 19 -46.19 24.66 -1.66
C GLU A 19 -44.88 25.44 -1.75
N ARG A 20 -44.58 26.28 -0.74
CA ARG A 20 -43.30 27.00 -0.68
C ARG A 20 -42.11 26.04 -0.58
N ARG A 21 -42.26 24.93 0.15
CA ARG A 21 -41.21 23.90 0.27
C ARG A 21 -41.03 23.11 -1.03
N ALA A 22 -42.12 22.77 -1.72
CA ALA A 22 -42.07 22.10 -3.02
C ALA A 22 -41.33 22.94 -4.07
N ARG A 23 -41.68 24.23 -4.20
CA ARG A 23 -40.99 25.16 -5.12
C ARG A 23 -39.51 25.34 -4.79
N ARG A 24 -39.13 25.27 -3.50
CA ARG A 24 -37.72 25.36 -3.08
C ARG A 24 -36.92 24.10 -3.41
N LEU A 25 -37.55 22.93 -3.31
CA LEU A 25 -36.93 21.65 -3.67
C LEU A 25 -36.79 21.50 -5.18
N GLU A 26 -37.77 21.98 -5.96
CA GLU A 26 -37.69 22.04 -7.42
C GLU A 26 -36.57 23.00 -7.87
N ALA A 27 -36.49 24.22 -7.33
CA ALA A 27 -35.42 25.16 -7.63
C ALA A 27 -34.02 24.65 -7.24
N ALA A 28 -33.91 23.87 -6.15
CA ALA A 28 -32.65 23.23 -5.74
C ALA A 28 -32.25 22.06 -6.67
N GLY A 29 -33.22 21.27 -7.14
CA GLY A 29 -32.99 20.19 -8.09
C GLY A 29 -32.57 20.69 -9.47
N GLU A 30 -33.16 21.80 -9.92
CA GLU A 30 -32.90 22.38 -11.25
C GLU A 30 -31.53 23.09 -11.32
N SER A 31 -31.10 23.71 -10.23
CA SER A 31 -29.74 24.26 -10.06
C SER A 31 -28.66 23.17 -10.10
N THR A 32 -28.93 22.01 -9.51
CA THR A 32 -27.98 20.89 -9.46
C THR A 32 -27.89 20.17 -10.81
N ARG A 33 -29.02 20.01 -11.52
CA ARG A 33 -29.07 19.40 -12.86
C ARG A 33 -28.40 20.28 -13.91
N SER A 34 -28.62 21.60 -13.87
CA SER A 34 -28.00 22.57 -14.79
C SER A 34 -26.50 22.76 -14.55
N ARG A 35 -26.01 22.54 -13.33
CA ARG A 35 -24.57 22.53 -13.02
C ARG A 35 -23.88 21.31 -13.65
N SER A 36 -24.49 20.12 -13.54
CA SER A 36 -23.87 18.89 -14.07
C SER A 36 -23.78 18.84 -15.60
N THR A 37 -24.72 19.44 -16.33
CA THR A 37 -24.68 19.49 -17.81
C THR A 37 -23.78 20.58 -18.36
N ARG A 38 -23.51 21.65 -17.60
CA ARG A 38 -22.60 22.74 -18.02
C ARG A 38 -21.13 22.46 -17.70
N GLU A 39 -20.86 21.57 -16.76
CA GLU A 39 -19.51 21.20 -16.31
C GLU A 39 -18.85 20.14 -17.21
N ARG A 40 -19.62 19.44 -18.05
CA ARG A 40 -19.11 18.42 -18.99
C ARG A 40 -18.64 18.98 -20.34
N GLU A 41 -18.90 20.25 -20.62
CA GLU A 41 -18.53 20.92 -21.88
C GLU A 41 -17.43 21.99 -21.75
N ARG A 42 -16.92 22.25 -20.55
CA ARG A 42 -15.76 23.14 -20.35
C ARG A 42 -14.55 22.34 -19.90
N SER A 43 -13.81 21.84 -20.89
CA SER A 43 -12.38 21.60 -20.70
C SER A 43 -11.69 22.91 -20.29
N PRO A 44 -10.67 22.85 -19.41
CA PRO A 44 -10.27 23.99 -18.60
C PRO A 44 -9.28 24.88 -19.36
N GLU A 45 -9.72 26.07 -19.77
CA GLU A 45 -8.80 27.21 -19.78
C GLU A 45 -8.46 27.52 -18.31
N ARG A 46 -7.21 27.28 -17.94
CA ARG A 46 -6.62 27.74 -16.69
C ARG A 46 -6.68 29.26 -16.64
N SER A 47 -7.75 29.82 -16.07
CA SER A 47 -7.70 31.14 -15.46
C SER A 47 -7.06 31.00 -14.09
N GLU A 48 -5.75 31.14 -14.07
CA GLU A 48 -4.95 31.36 -12.89
C GLU A 48 -5.46 32.60 -12.16
N LEU A 49 -5.87 32.42 -10.91
CA LEU A 49 -6.26 33.51 -10.03
C LEU A 49 -4.97 34.26 -9.63
N SER A 50 -4.80 35.45 -10.19
CA SER A 50 -3.66 36.34 -9.95
C SER A 50 -3.58 36.76 -8.49
N VAL A 51 -2.74 36.06 -7.71
CA VAL A 51 -2.26 36.57 -6.42
C VAL A 51 -1.22 37.64 -6.73
N PRO A 52 -1.42 38.92 -6.35
CA PRO A 52 -0.38 39.93 -6.52
C PRO A 52 0.76 39.62 -5.54
N GLN A 53 1.77 38.92 -6.05
CA GLN A 53 3.01 38.66 -5.35
C GLN A 53 3.78 39.98 -5.26
N PRO A 54 4.15 40.48 -4.07
CA PRO A 54 4.98 41.68 -3.99
C PRO A 54 6.34 41.34 -4.62
N ALA A 55 6.59 41.92 -5.79
CA ALA A 55 7.87 41.89 -6.47
C ALA A 55 8.89 42.65 -5.60
N ARG A 56 9.41 41.98 -4.56
CA ARG A 56 10.69 42.36 -3.96
C ARG A 56 11.73 42.12 -5.03
N ARG A 57 12.07 43.20 -5.73
CA ARG A 57 13.18 43.30 -6.67
C ARG A 57 14.45 42.85 -5.94
N ARG A 58 14.77 41.57 -6.03
CA ARG A 58 16.01 41.00 -5.50
C ARG A 58 17.11 41.48 -6.42
N LEU A 59 17.74 42.59 -6.04
CA LEU A 59 18.83 43.26 -6.77
C LEU A 59 20.18 42.52 -6.67
N ILE A 60 20.21 41.31 -6.09
CA ILE A 60 21.42 40.53 -5.93
C ILE A 60 21.32 39.34 -6.89
N PRO A 61 22.13 39.29 -7.97
CA PRO A 61 22.31 38.08 -8.75
C PRO A 61 22.83 37.00 -7.79
N ARG A 62 22.07 35.92 -7.61
CA ARG A 62 22.61 34.75 -6.91
C ARG A 62 23.72 34.20 -7.81
N PRO A 63 24.98 34.16 -7.36
CA PRO A 63 26.00 33.46 -8.12
C PRO A 63 25.53 32.01 -8.24
N ASN A 64 25.32 31.56 -9.48
CA ASN A 64 25.03 30.18 -9.77
C ASN A 64 26.35 29.42 -9.59
N ILE A 65 26.74 29.20 -8.33
CA ILE A 65 27.86 28.34 -7.98
C ILE A 65 27.38 26.94 -8.38
N ASP A 66 28.01 26.35 -9.40
CA ASP A 66 27.67 25.04 -9.92
C ASP A 66 27.71 23.99 -8.79
N SER A 67 26.53 23.73 -8.23
CA SER A 67 26.33 22.85 -7.07
C SER A 67 26.87 21.45 -7.33
N GLU A 68 26.90 21.02 -8.59
CA GLU A 68 27.41 19.72 -9.02
C GLU A 68 28.94 19.64 -8.99
N ALA A 69 29.66 20.70 -9.37
CA ALA A 69 31.12 20.77 -9.29
C ALA A 69 31.60 20.82 -7.84
N PHE A 70 30.94 21.63 -7.01
CA PHE A 70 31.17 21.67 -5.57
C PHE A 70 30.75 20.34 -4.89
N GLY A 71 29.73 19.66 -5.44
CA GLY A 71 29.33 18.26 -5.18
C GLY A 71 30.49 17.32 -5.07
N ARG A 72 31.12 17.14 -6.22
CA ARG A 72 32.23 16.22 -6.42
C ARG A 72 33.47 16.66 -5.66
N ALA A 73 33.72 17.96 -5.55
CA ALA A 73 34.83 18.48 -4.76
C ALA A 73 34.69 18.12 -3.27
N SER A 74 33.54 18.39 -2.64
CA SER A 74 33.32 18.06 -1.22
C SER A 74 33.43 16.55 -0.96
N GLU A 75 32.91 15.72 -1.85
CA GLU A 75 32.99 14.26 -1.74
C GLU A 75 34.43 13.74 -1.87
N ALA A 76 35.22 14.33 -2.79
CA ALA A 76 36.64 14.05 -2.91
C ALA A 76 37.42 14.51 -1.68
N PHE A 77 37.14 15.71 -1.15
CA PHE A 77 37.77 16.22 0.07
C PHE A 77 37.44 15.36 1.29
N ALA A 78 36.20 14.90 1.45
CA ALA A 78 35.80 14.02 2.54
C ALA A 78 36.51 12.67 2.48
N ARG A 79 36.61 12.06 1.28
CA ARG A 79 37.39 10.83 1.08
C ARG A 79 38.88 11.04 1.33
N PHE A 80 39.41 12.20 0.94
CA PHE A 80 40.83 12.53 1.11
C PHE A 80 41.19 12.74 2.58
N MET A 81 40.36 13.46 3.34
CA MET A 81 40.59 13.78 4.75
C MET A 81 40.41 12.57 5.69
N GLY A 82 39.59 11.59 5.30
CA GLY A 82 39.37 10.34 6.04
C GLY A 82 40.41 9.24 5.80
N THR A 83 41.35 9.44 4.86
CA THR A 83 42.36 8.42 4.49
C THR A 83 43.69 8.71 5.20
N PRO A 84 44.42 7.70 5.75
CA PRO A 84 45.73 7.90 6.38
C PRO A 84 46.80 8.48 5.44
N GLN A 85 46.57 8.46 4.13
CA GLN A 85 47.44 9.09 3.14
C GLN A 85 47.56 10.60 3.30
N PHE A 86 46.51 11.32 3.71
CA PHE A 86 46.58 12.76 3.92
C PHE A 86 47.61 13.11 5.00
N LEU A 87 47.55 12.39 6.13
CA LEU A 87 48.51 12.55 7.23
C LEU A 87 49.93 12.26 6.75
N LEU A 88 50.12 11.20 5.96
CA LEU A 88 51.43 10.85 5.41
C LEU A 88 52.00 11.96 4.52
N TYR A 89 51.20 12.52 3.60
CA TYR A 89 51.63 13.64 2.77
C TYR A 89 51.95 14.89 3.59
N MET A 90 51.14 15.23 4.59
CA MET A 90 51.40 16.37 5.48
C MET A 90 52.66 16.17 6.31
N THR A 91 52.88 14.97 6.86
CA THR A 91 54.10 14.63 7.59
C THR A 91 55.33 14.67 6.68
N LEU A 92 55.22 14.19 5.44
CA LEU A 92 56.32 14.24 4.47
C LEU A 92 56.65 15.68 4.08
N PHE A 93 55.64 16.53 3.86
CA PHE A 93 55.82 17.95 3.58
C PHE A 93 56.55 18.67 4.72
N CYS A 94 56.06 18.50 5.97
CA CYS A 94 56.73 19.05 7.14
C CYS A 94 58.15 18.51 7.28
N GLY A 95 58.35 17.19 7.13
CA GLY A 95 59.66 16.55 7.21
C GLY A 95 60.65 17.07 6.17
N LEU A 96 60.21 17.23 4.91
CA LEU A 96 61.02 17.77 3.83
C LEU A 96 61.36 19.25 4.06
N TRP A 97 60.40 20.05 4.53
CA TRP A 97 60.63 21.46 4.87
C TRP A 97 61.65 21.62 6.00
N LEU A 98 61.50 20.82 7.07
CA LEU A 98 62.44 20.80 8.18
C LEU A 98 63.83 20.35 7.71
N ALA A 99 63.90 19.26 6.93
CA ALA A 99 65.17 18.76 6.40
C ALA A 99 65.87 19.81 5.52
N TRP A 100 65.13 20.44 4.59
CA TRP A 100 65.67 21.49 3.73
C TRP A 100 66.25 22.65 4.52
N ASN A 101 65.51 23.18 5.50
CA ASN A 101 65.97 24.30 6.31
C ASN A 101 67.02 23.92 7.36
N THR A 102 67.14 22.64 7.72
CA THR A 102 68.17 22.15 8.67
C THR A 102 69.50 21.89 7.99
N PHE A 103 69.50 21.28 6.80
CA PHE A 103 70.73 20.82 6.13
C PHE A 103 71.34 21.86 5.18
N MET A 104 70.63 22.93 4.83
CA MET A 104 71.12 23.96 3.90
C MET A 104 71.91 25.07 4.63
N PRO A 105 72.93 25.68 4.00
CA PRO A 105 73.69 26.80 4.58
C PRO A 105 72.80 27.99 4.93
N GLU A 106 73.16 28.78 5.95
CA GLU A 106 72.34 29.88 6.49
C GLU A 106 71.92 30.92 5.45
N GLU A 107 72.69 31.06 4.37
CA GLU A 107 72.40 31.97 3.24
C GLU A 107 71.25 31.48 2.32
N ALA A 108 70.93 30.19 2.35
CA ALA A 108 69.88 29.57 1.54
C ALA A 108 68.75 28.93 2.39
N GLN A 109 68.77 29.16 3.71
CA GLN A 109 67.67 28.81 4.60
C GLN A 109 66.51 29.78 4.36
N PHE A 110 65.45 29.29 3.74
CA PHE A 110 64.21 30.05 3.56
C PHE A 110 63.53 30.36 4.90
N ASP A 111 63.64 29.46 5.87
CA ASP A 111 63.06 29.56 7.21
C ASP A 111 64.13 29.20 8.26
N PRO A 112 64.89 30.21 8.76
CA PRO A 112 66.05 29.97 9.60
C PRO A 112 65.71 29.21 10.88
N ARG A 113 66.51 28.19 11.22
CA ARG A 113 66.34 27.41 12.46
C ARG A 113 66.37 28.28 13.72
N ALA A 114 67.08 29.42 13.68
CA ALA A 114 67.21 30.37 14.79
C ALA A 114 65.88 31.06 15.15
N LEU A 115 64.95 31.17 14.19
CA LEU A 115 63.61 31.74 14.37
C LEU A 115 62.54 30.66 14.58
N ASN A 116 62.95 29.43 14.92
CA ASN A 116 62.07 28.28 15.20
C ASN A 116 61.06 27.99 14.08
N TYR A 117 61.45 28.14 12.81
CA TYR A 117 60.58 27.88 11.66
C TYR A 117 59.28 28.72 11.66
N THR A 118 59.45 30.04 11.78
CA THR A 118 58.32 30.98 11.86
C THR A 118 57.43 30.89 10.62
N LEU A 119 58.01 30.74 9.43
CA LEU A 119 57.21 30.69 8.19
C LEU A 119 56.36 29.43 8.13
N LEU A 120 56.91 28.27 8.48
CA LEU A 120 56.15 27.02 8.55
C LEU A 120 54.97 27.16 9.52
N THR A 121 55.19 27.78 10.68
CA THR A 121 54.13 27.99 11.68
C THR A 121 53.05 28.96 11.19
N LEU A 122 53.45 30.04 10.52
CA LEU A 122 52.52 30.99 9.91
C LEU A 122 51.66 30.31 8.82
N ILE A 123 52.28 29.48 7.98
CA ILE A 123 51.56 28.74 6.94
C ILE A 123 50.59 27.72 7.56
N LEU A 124 51.01 26.97 8.59
CA LEU A 124 50.15 26.00 9.27
C LEU A 124 48.96 26.67 9.99
N SER A 125 49.17 27.81 10.63
CA SER A 125 48.08 28.57 11.25
C SER A 125 47.10 29.14 10.23
N LEU A 126 47.60 29.63 9.08
CA LEU A 126 46.76 30.04 7.96
C LEU A 126 45.97 28.85 7.40
N GLN A 127 46.61 27.68 7.28
CA GLN A 127 45.99 26.44 6.78
C GLN A 127 44.76 26.05 7.61
N ALA A 128 44.89 26.09 8.94
CA ALA A 128 43.78 25.82 9.84
C ALA A 128 42.65 26.87 9.70
N SER A 129 43.00 28.15 9.54
CA SER A 129 42.05 29.26 9.45
C SER A 129 41.21 29.21 8.17
N TYR A 130 41.80 28.92 7.00
CA TYR A 130 41.05 28.85 5.74
C TYR A 130 40.27 27.54 5.58
N ALA A 131 40.65 26.48 6.30
CA ALA A 131 39.93 25.22 6.29
C ALA A 131 38.51 25.37 6.88
N ALA A 132 38.35 26.16 7.95
CA ALA A 132 37.06 26.31 8.63
C ALA A 132 35.94 26.85 7.71
N PRO A 133 36.12 27.92 6.92
CA PRO A 133 35.11 28.38 5.96
C PRO A 133 34.76 27.35 4.89
N LEU A 134 35.76 26.65 4.33
CA LEU A 134 35.52 25.64 3.30
C LEU A 134 34.75 24.44 3.86
N ILE A 135 35.08 24.01 5.09
CA ILE A 135 34.36 22.96 5.80
C ILE A 135 32.92 23.40 6.09
N LEU A 136 32.72 24.64 6.54
CA LEU A 136 31.38 25.19 6.81
C LEU A 136 30.49 25.24 5.54
N LEU A 137 31.05 25.59 4.38
CA LEU A 137 30.31 25.52 3.13
C LEU A 137 30.02 24.08 2.68
N ALA A 138 30.92 23.14 2.95
CA ALA A 138 30.68 21.72 2.66
C ALA A 138 29.59 21.12 3.56
N GLN A 139 29.58 21.46 4.85
CA GLN A 139 28.64 20.98 5.85
C GLN A 139 27.21 21.47 5.62
N ASN A 140 27.00 22.77 5.36
CA ASN A 140 25.65 23.32 5.13
C ASN A 140 24.86 22.55 4.05
N ARG A 141 25.56 22.03 3.04
CA ARG A 141 24.92 21.29 1.96
C ARG A 141 24.73 19.80 2.25
N GLN A 142 25.58 19.21 3.10
CA GLN A 142 25.30 17.88 3.65
C GLN A 142 24.03 17.93 4.48
N ASP A 143 23.90 18.93 5.36
CA ASP A 143 22.72 19.12 6.18
C ASP A 143 21.44 19.33 5.34
N ASP A 144 21.53 20.09 4.24
CA ASP A 144 20.41 20.27 3.29
C ASP A 144 20.00 18.97 2.59
N ARG A 145 20.96 18.13 2.16
CA ARG A 145 20.65 16.81 1.57
C ARG A 145 20.07 15.86 2.60
N ASP A 146 20.65 15.84 3.80
CA ASP A 146 20.21 14.98 4.89
C ASP A 146 18.78 15.35 5.29
N ARG A 147 18.46 16.65 5.32
CA ARG A 147 17.09 17.14 5.54
C ARG A 147 16.12 16.61 4.48
N VAL A 148 16.46 16.72 3.19
CA VAL A 148 15.60 16.20 2.11
C VAL A 148 15.44 14.69 2.20
N SER A 149 16.51 13.96 2.53
CA SER A 149 16.47 12.52 2.74
C SER A 149 15.50 12.16 3.87
N ILE A 150 15.57 12.85 5.01
CA ILE A 150 14.68 12.63 6.16
C ILE A 150 13.23 12.94 5.80
N GLU A 151 12.96 14.02 5.06
CA GLU A 151 11.60 14.35 4.62
C GLU A 151 11.02 13.29 3.67
N GLN A 152 11.83 12.75 2.76
CA GLN A 152 11.42 11.65 1.87
C GLN A 152 11.18 10.34 2.63
N ASP A 153 12.01 10.04 3.62
CA ASP A 153 11.89 8.85 4.45
C ASP A 153 10.58 8.86 5.24
N ARG A 154 10.26 10.00 5.87
CA ARG A 154 8.97 10.20 6.54
C ARG A 154 7.77 10.01 5.60
N ALA A 155 7.84 10.57 4.40
CA ALA A 155 6.77 10.42 3.42
C ALA A 155 6.62 8.97 2.92
N ARG A 156 7.71 8.18 2.87
CA ARG A 156 7.66 6.75 2.58
C ARG A 156 7.06 5.97 3.74
N ASP A 157 7.44 6.27 4.97
CA ASP A 157 6.90 5.60 6.16
C ASP A 157 5.39 5.81 6.30
N GLU A 158 4.91 7.03 6.05
CA GLU A 158 3.47 7.32 6.03
C GLU A 158 2.72 6.50 4.97
N ARG A 159 3.31 6.34 3.77
CA ARG A 159 2.74 5.49 2.70
C ARG A 159 2.78 4.01 3.06
N ASN A 160 3.88 3.52 3.63
CA ASN A 160 4.03 2.14 4.04
C ASN A 160 3.02 1.78 5.15
N LEU A 161 2.77 2.71 6.08
CA LEU A 161 1.76 2.55 7.11
C LEU A 161 0.36 2.47 6.49
N ALA A 162 0.02 3.38 5.57
CA ALA A 162 -1.24 3.36 4.84
C ALA A 162 -1.44 2.07 4.01
N ASP A 163 -0.40 1.60 3.31
CA ASP A 163 -0.44 0.36 2.54
C ASP A 163 -0.63 -0.86 3.44
N THR A 164 0.03 -0.86 4.62
CA THR A 164 -0.13 -1.93 5.62
C THR A 164 -1.54 -1.94 6.20
N GLU A 165 -2.10 -0.77 6.53
CA GLU A 165 -3.48 -0.65 6.99
C GLU A 165 -4.48 -1.11 5.92
N PHE A 166 -4.23 -0.73 4.66
CA PHE A 166 -5.04 -1.16 3.52
C PHE A 166 -5.02 -2.68 3.36
N ILE A 167 -3.83 -3.30 3.29
CA ILE A 167 -3.70 -4.75 3.16
C ILE A 167 -4.33 -5.46 4.36
N THR A 168 -4.15 -4.94 5.57
CA THR A 168 -4.76 -5.53 6.78
C THR A 168 -6.28 -5.52 6.69
N ARG A 169 -6.87 -4.42 6.18
CA ARG A 169 -8.31 -4.30 5.98
C ARG A 169 -8.82 -5.23 4.88
N GLU A 170 -8.10 -5.33 3.77
CA GLU A 170 -8.43 -6.24 2.67
C GLU A 170 -8.30 -7.72 3.07
N VAL A 171 -7.29 -8.08 3.88
CA VAL A 171 -7.16 -9.44 4.43
C VAL A 171 -8.30 -9.74 5.41
N ALA A 172 -8.72 -8.77 6.22
CA ALA A 172 -9.86 -8.94 7.12
C ALA A 172 -11.17 -9.14 6.34
N SER A 173 -11.43 -8.35 5.29
CA SER A 173 -12.62 -8.51 4.43
C SER A 173 -12.60 -9.83 3.67
N LEU A 174 -11.44 -10.23 3.13
CA LEU A 174 -11.26 -11.53 2.48
C LEU A 174 -11.54 -12.68 3.45
N ARG A 175 -11.00 -12.63 4.68
CA ARG A 175 -11.23 -13.65 5.70
C ARG A 175 -12.71 -13.78 6.06
N LEU A 176 -13.45 -12.67 6.13
CA LEU A 176 -14.89 -12.69 6.36
C LEU A 176 -15.63 -13.34 5.19
N SER A 177 -15.31 -12.97 3.94
CA SER A 177 -15.93 -13.56 2.75
C SER A 177 -15.67 -15.07 2.61
N VAL A 178 -14.44 -15.52 2.91
CA VAL A 178 -14.08 -16.95 2.93
C VAL A 178 -14.79 -17.67 4.09
N GLY A 179 -14.90 -17.03 5.25
CA GLY A 179 -15.62 -17.58 6.41
C GLY A 179 -17.11 -17.79 6.15
N GLU A 180 -17.75 -16.93 5.35
CA GLU A 180 -19.15 -17.08 4.95
C GLU A 180 -19.36 -18.18 3.89
N MET A 181 -18.43 -18.34 2.93
CA MET A 181 -18.56 -19.34 1.86
C MET A 181 -18.18 -20.78 2.28
N ALA A 182 -17.37 -20.95 3.32
CA ALA A 182 -16.88 -22.26 3.75
C ALA A 182 -17.32 -22.63 5.17
N SER A 183 -18.60 -22.45 5.50
CA SER A 183 -19.10 -22.89 6.80
C SER A 183 -19.15 -24.43 6.87
N ARG A 184 -18.89 -24.99 8.07
CA ARG A 184 -19.01 -26.42 8.37
C ARG A 184 -20.34 -26.99 7.90
N ASP A 185 -21.42 -26.21 7.95
CA ASP A 185 -22.74 -26.65 7.56
C ASP A 185 -22.89 -26.74 6.03
N PHE A 186 -22.26 -25.84 5.26
CA PHE A 186 -22.16 -25.96 3.79
C PHE A 186 -21.28 -27.15 3.39
N VAL A 187 -20.10 -27.29 4.00
CA VAL A 187 -19.23 -28.45 3.75
C VAL A 187 -19.93 -29.75 4.13
N ARG A 188 -20.72 -29.76 5.21
CA ARG A 188 -21.47 -30.93 5.68
C ARG A 188 -22.72 -31.22 4.85
N SER A 189 -23.42 -30.21 4.35
CA SER A 189 -24.53 -30.41 3.43
C SER A 189 -24.01 -30.97 2.13
N GLU A 190 -22.92 -30.41 1.59
CA GLU A 190 -22.38 -30.89 0.31
C GLU A 190 -21.76 -32.28 0.42
N LEU A 191 -21.13 -32.59 1.56
CA LEU A 191 -20.73 -33.97 1.87
C LEU A 191 -21.91 -34.92 2.02
N ARG A 192 -23.09 -34.47 2.48
CA ARG A 192 -24.28 -35.31 2.58
C ARG A 192 -24.92 -35.51 1.22
N ASP A 193 -25.10 -34.44 0.46
CA ASP A 193 -25.71 -34.46 -0.86
C ASP A 193 -24.90 -35.38 -1.79
N LEU A 194 -23.57 -35.27 -1.77
CA LEU A 194 -22.69 -36.20 -2.50
C LEU A 194 -22.74 -37.65 -1.97
N LEU A 195 -22.95 -37.86 -0.67
CA LEU A 195 -23.06 -39.21 -0.09
C LEU A 195 -24.39 -39.87 -0.49
N GLU A 196 -25.46 -39.08 -0.51
CA GLU A 196 -26.81 -39.51 -0.87
C GLU A 196 -26.88 -39.87 -2.36
N GLU A 197 -26.28 -39.04 -3.22
CA GLU A 197 -26.12 -39.34 -4.65
C GLU A 197 -25.36 -40.66 -4.89
N LEU A 198 -24.25 -40.90 -4.17
CA LEU A 198 -23.48 -42.14 -4.29
C LEU A 198 -24.25 -43.37 -3.78
N LEU A 199 -25.03 -43.22 -2.71
CA LEU A 199 -25.86 -44.30 -2.16
C LEU A 199 -26.99 -44.66 -3.12
N GLU A 200 -27.68 -43.67 -3.68
CA GLU A 200 -28.71 -43.88 -4.71
C GLU A 200 -28.11 -44.59 -5.94
N GLU A 201 -26.92 -44.18 -6.40
CA GLU A 201 -26.28 -44.86 -7.53
C GLU A 201 -25.94 -46.32 -7.23
N LEU A 202 -25.58 -46.64 -5.98
CA LEU A 202 -25.30 -48.00 -5.54
C LEU A 202 -26.59 -48.84 -5.46
N ASP A 203 -27.66 -48.28 -4.91
CA ASP A 203 -28.97 -48.93 -4.80
C ASP A 203 -29.58 -49.20 -6.18
N GLU A 204 -29.41 -48.27 -7.12
CA GLU A 204 -29.83 -48.42 -8.52
C GLU A 204 -28.99 -49.48 -9.27
N ARG A 205 -27.72 -49.66 -8.88
CA ARG A 205 -26.88 -50.76 -9.38
C ARG A 205 -27.32 -52.10 -8.78
N ASP A 206 -27.59 -52.16 -7.48
CA ASP A 206 -28.08 -53.38 -6.82
C ASP A 206 -29.45 -53.80 -7.37
N ARG A 207 -30.37 -52.86 -7.61
CA ARG A 207 -31.66 -53.14 -8.28
C ARG A 207 -31.48 -53.70 -9.69
N ARG A 208 -30.61 -53.09 -10.50
CA ARG A 208 -30.31 -53.62 -11.84
C ARG A 208 -29.72 -55.03 -11.77
N THR A 209 -28.92 -55.32 -10.74
CA THR A 209 -28.35 -56.64 -10.53
C THR A 209 -29.42 -57.66 -10.10
N GLN A 210 -30.42 -57.25 -9.31
CA GLN A 210 -31.55 -58.09 -8.92
C GLN A 210 -32.60 -58.30 -10.04
N GLU A 211 -32.82 -57.32 -10.92
CA GLU A 211 -33.71 -57.49 -12.08
C GLU A 211 -33.09 -58.38 -13.17
N GLU A 212 -31.77 -58.50 -13.22
CA GLU A 212 -31.07 -59.45 -14.09
C GLU A 212 -31.03 -60.88 -13.53
N GLU A 213 -31.34 -61.10 -12.25
CA GLU A 213 -31.48 -62.44 -11.65
C GLU A 213 -32.92 -62.97 -11.81
N PRO A 214 -33.16 -64.05 -12.58
CA PRO A 214 -34.51 -64.57 -12.77
C PRO A 214 -35.01 -65.26 -11.48
N PRO A 215 -36.30 -65.14 -11.14
CA PRO A 215 -36.82 -65.73 -9.91
C PRO A 215 -36.76 -67.26 -9.96
N GLU A 216 -36.00 -67.88 -9.06
CA GLU A 216 -35.90 -69.35 -8.89
C GLU A 216 -37.23 -70.03 -8.49
N ASP A 217 -38.27 -69.26 -8.14
CA ASP A 217 -39.54 -69.78 -7.63
C ASP A 217 -40.55 -70.27 -8.70
N ALA A 218 -40.20 -70.21 -9.99
CA ALA A 218 -41.08 -70.71 -11.06
C ALA A 218 -40.93 -72.24 -11.34
N ALA A 219 -39.90 -72.90 -10.82
CA ALA A 219 -39.61 -74.30 -11.17
C ALA A 219 -40.40 -75.35 -10.35
N GLN A 220 -41.03 -74.97 -9.23
CA GLN A 220 -41.68 -75.95 -8.34
C GLN A 220 -43.16 -76.23 -8.66
N ARG A 221 -43.81 -75.45 -9.54
CA ARG A 221 -45.28 -75.54 -9.77
C ARG A 221 -45.71 -76.42 -10.96
N SER A 222 -44.79 -76.98 -11.74
CA SER A 222 -45.12 -77.76 -12.95
C SER A 222 -44.99 -79.28 -12.82
N ALA A 223 -44.55 -79.82 -11.68
CA ALA A 223 -44.31 -81.26 -11.51
C ALA A 223 -45.45 -82.07 -10.84
N GLY A 224 -46.66 -81.50 -10.74
CA GLY A 224 -47.74 -82.05 -9.88
C GLY A 224 -49.01 -82.56 -10.56
N ALA A 225 -49.01 -82.80 -11.89
CA ALA A 225 -50.20 -83.26 -12.59
C ALA A 225 -49.91 -84.45 -13.52
N SER A 226 -49.89 -85.66 -12.97
CA SER A 226 -50.22 -86.86 -13.73
C SER A 226 -51.11 -87.81 -12.91
N VAL A 227 -52.21 -88.16 -13.56
CA VAL A 227 -53.41 -88.85 -13.08
C VAL A 227 -53.16 -90.35 -12.84
N TRP A 228 -53.74 -90.91 -11.77
CA TRP A 228 -53.97 -92.36 -11.62
C TRP A 228 -55.22 -92.63 -10.78
N GLU A 229 -56.11 -93.52 -11.26
CA GLU A 229 -57.40 -93.89 -10.65
C GLU A 229 -57.61 -95.41 -10.82
N PRO A 230 -57.99 -96.15 -9.75
CA PRO A 230 -58.91 -97.29 -9.93
C PRO A 230 -59.85 -97.48 -8.69
N PRO A 231 -60.66 -98.56 -8.59
CA PRO A 231 -62.09 -98.47 -8.82
C PRO A 231 -62.92 -98.68 -7.53
N TYR A 232 -64.17 -98.23 -7.60
CA TYR A 232 -65.22 -98.44 -6.60
C TYR A 232 -65.37 -99.92 -6.19
N ASP A 233 -65.39 -100.18 -4.88
CA ASP A 233 -66.18 -101.28 -4.30
C ASP A 233 -66.95 -100.73 -3.10
N GLY A 234 -68.26 -100.97 -3.13
CA GLY A 234 -69.20 -100.48 -2.15
C GLY A 234 -69.25 -101.37 -0.92
N GLY A 235 -69.82 -100.82 0.14
CA GLY A 235 -70.50 -101.65 1.12
C GLY A 235 -70.23 -101.28 2.57
N HIS A 236 -71.36 -101.02 3.24
CA HIS A 236 -71.62 -101.40 4.62
C HIS A 236 -71.03 -100.57 5.77
N VAL A 237 -71.86 -99.59 6.19
CA VAL A 237 -72.29 -99.35 7.59
C VAL A 237 -72.80 -100.69 8.21
N PRO A 238 -72.83 -100.95 9.54
CA PRO A 238 -72.82 -100.02 10.68
C PRO A 238 -71.93 -100.54 11.85
N SER A 239 -71.92 -100.06 13.10
CA SER A 239 -72.80 -99.22 13.95
C SER A 239 -71.93 -98.48 14.97
#